data_AF-A0A7H1MET7-F1
#
_entry.id   AF-A0A7H1MET7-F1
#
_cell.length_a   1.000
_cell.length_b   1.000
_cell.length_c   1.000
_cell.angle_alpha   90.00
_cell.angle_beta   90.00
_cell.angle_gamma   90.00
#
_symmetry.space_group_name_H-M   'P 1'
#
loop_
_entity.id
_entity.type
_entity.pdbx_description
1 polymer ?
#
loop_
_entity_poly.entity_id
_entity_poly.type
_entity_poly.pdbx_seq_one_letter_code
_entity_poly.pdbx_strand_id
1 'polypeptide(L)'
;MGQRTRRAGRDEINLIEGGKNYGWPVVTYGTDYGGGKIGEGITAKAGMEQPLYYWNPSIAPSGLAFVGKNPYRSDWQGNLLAGSLKFGYLARLKLDNTRVLSEEKIEVGERVRDVLQAPDGFVYVLTDSGNGKLLKLLPQ
;
A
#
# COMPACT_ATOMS: atom_id res chain seq x y z
N MET A 1 -20.32 -0.78 -19.68
CA MET A 1 -20.66 -1.74 -18.61
C MET A 1 -19.93 -1.29 -17.35
N GLY A 2 -20.63 -0.57 -16.45
CA GLY A 2 -19.98 0.18 -15.37
C GLY A 2 -19.28 -0.74 -14.37
N GLN A 3 -17.97 -0.55 -14.19
CA GLN A 3 -17.26 -1.16 -13.07
C GLN A 3 -17.90 -0.64 -11.79
N ARG A 4 -18.73 -1.47 -11.14
CA ARG A 4 -19.07 -1.26 -9.74
C ARG A 4 -17.73 -1.30 -8.99
N THR A 5 -17.18 -0.15 -8.64
CA THR A 5 -16.07 -0.03 -7.70
C THR A 5 -16.60 -0.59 -6.38
N ARG A 6 -16.45 -1.91 -6.18
CA ARG A 6 -16.83 -2.58 -4.94
C ARG A 6 -15.97 -1.94 -3.84
N ARG A 7 -16.63 -1.18 -2.96
CA ARG A 7 -16.04 -0.45 -1.83
C ARG A 7 -15.73 -1.38 -0.66
N ALA A 8 -15.37 -2.63 -0.94
CA ALA A 8 -15.20 -3.68 0.04
C ALA A 8 -13.72 -3.87 0.38
N GLY A 9 -13.44 -4.12 1.65
CA GLY A 9 -12.09 -4.00 2.22
C GLY A 9 -11.63 -2.54 2.36
N ARG A 10 -10.76 -2.29 3.33
CA ARG A 10 -9.85 -1.15 3.34
C ARG A 10 -8.46 -1.68 3.60
N ASP A 11 -7.52 -1.13 2.87
CA ASP A 11 -6.14 -1.51 2.99
C ASP A 11 -5.45 -0.49 3.87
N GLU A 12 -4.46 -0.92 4.64
CA GLU A 12 -3.89 -0.12 5.73
C GLU A 12 -2.37 -0.18 5.75
N ILE A 13 -1.74 0.89 6.22
CA ILE A 13 -0.36 0.90 6.71
C ILE A 13 -0.42 1.00 8.23
N ASN A 14 0.24 0.06 8.89
CA ASN A 14 0.33 0.00 10.34
C ASN A 14 1.79 0.11 10.78
N LEU A 15 2.04 0.86 11.87
CA LEU A 15 3.31 0.77 12.59
C LEU A 15 3.25 -0.45 13.51
N ILE A 16 4.09 -1.45 13.26
CA ILE A 16 4.07 -2.70 14.02
C ILE A 16 4.87 -2.56 15.31
N GLU A 17 4.21 -2.77 16.44
CA GLU A 17 4.74 -2.68 17.79
C GLU A 17 4.40 -3.97 18.57
N GLY A 18 5.35 -4.42 19.41
CA GLY A 18 5.21 -5.67 20.15
C GLY A 18 4.01 -5.66 21.11
N GLY A 19 3.18 -6.68 21.03
CA GLY A 19 2.02 -6.88 21.93
C GLY A 19 0.79 -6.03 21.63
N LYS A 20 0.80 -5.23 20.55
CA LYS A 20 -0.34 -4.41 20.15
C LYS A 20 -1.37 -5.20 19.34
N ASN A 21 -2.63 -4.77 19.41
CA ASN A 21 -3.75 -5.33 18.65
C ASN A 21 -4.21 -4.33 17.59
N TYR A 22 -4.11 -4.68 16.30
CA TYR A 22 -4.52 -3.85 15.16
C TYR A 22 -5.99 -4.03 14.77
N GLY A 23 -6.73 -4.79 15.58
CA GLY A 23 -8.17 -4.62 15.70
C GLY A 23 -9.05 -5.47 14.79
N TRP A 24 -8.54 -6.01 13.69
CA TRP A 24 -9.31 -6.91 12.83
C TRP A 24 -9.75 -8.19 13.58
N PRO A 25 -11.01 -8.68 13.42
CA PRO A 25 -12.12 -8.10 12.66
C PRO A 25 -13.04 -7.18 13.49
N VAL A 26 -12.69 -6.87 14.73
CA VAL A 26 -13.53 -6.09 15.66
C VAL A 26 -13.67 -4.63 15.20
N VAL A 27 -12.56 -4.02 14.81
CA VAL A 27 -12.55 -2.70 14.16
C VAL A 27 -12.00 -2.82 12.75
N THR A 28 -12.57 -2.07 11.82
CA THR A 28 -12.08 -1.98 10.44
C THR A 28 -12.67 -0.75 9.75
N TYR A 29 -11.92 -0.16 8.84
CA TYR A 29 -12.47 0.83 7.90
C TYR A 29 -13.18 0.15 6.71
N GLY A 30 -13.02 -1.17 6.57
CA GLY A 30 -13.60 -2.01 5.54
C GLY A 30 -15.10 -2.24 5.69
N THR A 31 -15.73 -2.58 4.57
CA THR A 31 -17.05 -3.21 4.54
C THR A 31 -16.90 -4.59 3.91
N ASP A 32 -17.85 -5.47 4.22
CA ASP A 32 -17.94 -6.78 3.59
C ASP A 32 -18.10 -6.65 2.06
N TYR A 33 -17.74 -7.70 1.32
CA TYR A 33 -17.83 -7.77 -0.13
C TYR A 33 -19.26 -7.67 -0.65
N GLY A 34 -20.26 -7.99 0.18
CA GLY A 34 -21.68 -7.73 -0.09
C GLY A 34 -22.12 -6.27 0.17
N GLY A 35 -21.25 -5.42 0.73
CA GLY A 35 -21.56 -4.05 1.13
C GLY A 35 -22.08 -3.90 2.57
N GLY A 36 -22.16 -5.01 3.31
CA GLY A 36 -22.55 -5.02 4.73
C GLY A 36 -21.42 -4.56 5.66
N LYS A 37 -21.77 -4.36 6.93
CA LYS A 37 -20.78 -4.13 7.98
C LYS A 37 -19.98 -5.42 8.24
N ILE A 38 -18.73 -5.28 8.62
CA ILE A 38 -17.92 -6.35 9.21
C ILE A 38 -18.03 -6.22 10.73
N GLY A 39 -18.37 -7.31 11.42
CA GLY A 39 -18.63 -7.28 12.86
C GLY A 39 -19.71 -6.24 13.21
N GLU A 40 -19.44 -5.40 14.21
CA GLU A 40 -20.32 -4.29 14.61
C GLU A 40 -20.25 -3.08 13.65
N GLY A 41 -19.29 -3.08 12.71
CA GLY A 41 -19.04 -1.98 11.79
C GLY A 41 -18.48 -0.73 12.46
N ILE A 42 -17.63 -0.93 13.47
CA ILE A 42 -16.92 0.13 14.20
C ILE A 42 -15.48 0.27 13.66
N THR A 43 -14.92 1.48 13.75
CA THR A 43 -13.55 1.77 13.28
C THR A 43 -12.54 1.91 14.41
N ALA A 44 -13.00 1.99 15.67
CA ALA A 44 -12.15 2.15 16.84
C ALA A 44 -12.76 1.49 18.08
N LYS A 45 -11.91 0.99 18.96
CA LYS A 45 -12.24 0.42 20.26
C LYS A 45 -11.03 0.54 21.18
N ALA A 46 -11.27 0.75 22.48
CA ALA A 46 -10.19 0.82 23.47
C ALA A 46 -9.31 -0.45 23.43
N GLY A 47 -7.99 -0.25 23.52
CA GLY A 47 -7.01 -1.33 23.44
C GLY A 47 -6.67 -1.81 22.01
N MET A 48 -7.12 -1.10 20.98
CA MET A 48 -6.80 -1.40 19.58
C MET A 48 -6.15 -0.20 18.90
N GLU A 49 -5.09 -0.47 18.14
CA GLU A 49 -4.32 0.54 17.43
C GLU A 49 -5.04 0.99 16.16
N GLN A 50 -4.70 2.18 15.68
CA GLN A 50 -5.20 2.72 14.43
C GLN A 50 -4.10 2.66 13.37
N PRO A 51 -4.46 2.49 12.09
CA PRO A 51 -3.49 2.55 11.01
C PRO A 51 -2.94 3.97 10.86
N LEU A 52 -1.68 4.07 10.43
CA LEU A 52 -1.07 5.35 10.06
C LEU A 52 -1.72 5.95 8.81
N TYR A 53 -2.22 5.06 7.94
CA TYR A 53 -2.85 5.42 6.68
C TYR A 53 -3.75 4.29 6.22
N TYR A 54 -4.82 4.62 5.51
CA TYR A 54 -5.67 3.63 4.86
C TYR A 54 -6.12 4.11 3.50
N TRP A 55 -6.29 3.18 2.57
CA TRP A 55 -6.77 3.49 1.23
C TRP A 55 -8.28 3.29 1.11
N ASN A 56 -8.94 4.29 0.54
CA ASN A 56 -10.32 4.21 0.10
C ASN A 56 -10.47 4.88 -1.28
N PRO A 57 -10.67 4.12 -2.38
CA PRO A 57 -10.91 2.67 -2.43
C PRO A 57 -9.65 1.84 -2.14
N SER A 58 -9.83 0.57 -1.70
CA SER A 58 -8.75 -0.41 -1.60
C SER A 58 -7.99 -0.55 -2.92
N ILE A 59 -6.66 -0.51 -2.83
CA ILE A 59 -5.66 -0.69 -3.88
C ILE A 59 -5.16 -2.14 -3.97
N ALA A 60 -5.50 -2.99 -2.98
CA ALA A 60 -4.94 -4.31 -2.75
C ALA A 60 -3.40 -4.25 -2.68
N PRO A 61 -2.83 -3.65 -1.61
CA PRO A 61 -1.40 -3.47 -1.50
C PRO A 61 -0.69 -4.82 -1.40
N SER A 62 0.56 -4.83 -1.84
CA SER A 62 1.39 -6.03 -1.88
C SER A 62 2.76 -5.74 -1.26
N GLY A 63 3.86 -5.90 -2.01
CA GLY A 63 5.20 -5.58 -1.53
C GLY A 63 5.36 -4.13 -1.10
N LEU A 64 6.23 -3.93 -0.12
CA LEU A 64 6.59 -2.64 0.46
C LEU A 64 8.11 -2.46 0.44
N ALA A 65 8.59 -1.26 0.09
CA ALA A 65 10.01 -0.93 0.18
C ALA A 65 10.23 0.52 0.61
N PHE A 66 11.06 0.72 1.63
CA PHE A 66 11.62 2.04 1.89
C PHE A 66 12.70 2.36 0.87
N VAL A 67 12.69 3.59 0.38
CA VAL A 67 13.76 4.09 -0.49
C VAL A 67 14.86 4.67 0.38
N GLY A 68 16.03 4.05 0.37
CA GLY A 68 17.23 4.55 0.99
C GLY A 68 17.91 5.62 0.12
N LYS A 69 19.25 5.71 0.22
CA LYS A 69 20.03 6.60 -0.65
C LYS A 69 19.86 6.17 -2.11
N ASN A 70 19.36 7.07 -2.95
CA ASN A 70 19.16 6.82 -4.37
C ASN A 70 19.89 7.90 -5.19
N PRO A 71 20.94 7.54 -5.95
CA PRO A 71 21.69 8.52 -6.74
C PRO A 71 20.89 9.08 -7.93
N TYR A 72 19.83 8.39 -8.35
CA TYR A 72 19.02 8.78 -9.50
C TYR A 72 17.74 9.52 -9.12
N ARG A 73 17.26 9.35 -7.88
CA ARG A 73 16.01 9.94 -7.34
C ARG A 73 16.19 10.31 -5.88
N SER A 74 17.02 11.32 -5.62
CA SER A 74 17.30 11.78 -4.25
C SER A 74 16.06 12.27 -3.51
N ASP A 75 15.05 12.79 -4.24
CA ASP A 75 13.77 13.24 -3.71
C ASP A 75 12.86 12.10 -3.21
N TRP A 76 13.25 10.84 -3.43
CA TRP A 76 12.53 9.66 -2.93
C TRP A 76 13.08 9.14 -1.61
N GLN A 77 14.25 9.60 -1.15
CA GLN A 77 14.87 9.08 0.07
C GLN A 77 13.93 9.24 1.28
N GLY A 78 13.73 8.14 2.02
CA GLY A 78 12.84 8.06 3.17
C GLY A 78 11.37 7.77 2.82
N ASN A 79 11.00 7.77 1.54
CA ASN A 79 9.64 7.42 1.14
C ASN A 79 9.40 5.91 1.21
N LEU A 80 8.14 5.54 1.41
CA LEU A 80 7.67 4.16 1.31
C LEU A 80 7.01 3.93 -0.05
N LEU A 81 7.42 2.88 -0.75
CA LEU A 81 6.75 2.38 -1.95
C LEU A 81 5.83 1.24 -1.56
N ALA A 82 4.60 1.25 -2.09
CA ALA A 82 3.65 0.16 -1.96
C ALA A 82 3.14 -0.29 -3.33
N GLY A 83 3.24 -1.58 -3.63
CA GLY A 83 2.69 -2.17 -4.84
C GLY A 83 1.16 -2.19 -4.82
N SER A 84 0.50 -1.87 -5.93
CA SER A 84 -0.96 -1.98 -6.10
C SER A 84 -1.31 -3.14 -7.03
N LEU A 85 -1.89 -4.20 -6.49
CA LEU A 85 -2.39 -5.31 -7.29
C LEU A 85 -3.63 -4.89 -8.09
N LYS A 86 -4.52 -4.08 -7.51
CA LYS A 86 -5.80 -3.76 -8.14
C LYS A 86 -5.66 -2.76 -9.29
N PHE A 87 -4.78 -1.79 -9.13
CA PHE A 87 -4.68 -0.67 -10.07
C PHE A 87 -3.40 -0.66 -10.89
N GLY A 88 -2.40 -1.49 -10.56
CA GLY A 88 -1.20 -1.66 -11.38
C GLY A 88 -0.24 -0.46 -11.37
N TYR A 89 -0.07 0.15 -10.20
CA TYR A 89 0.89 1.23 -9.96
C TYR A 89 1.72 0.95 -8.69
N LEU A 90 2.77 1.75 -8.46
CA LEU A 90 3.35 1.95 -7.14
C LEU A 90 2.76 3.21 -6.49
N ALA A 91 2.30 3.09 -5.24
CA ALA A 91 2.03 4.25 -4.40
C ALA A 91 3.33 4.66 -3.71
N ARG A 92 3.84 5.85 -4.04
CA ARG A 92 4.98 6.48 -3.35
C ARG A 92 4.45 7.39 -2.27
N LEU A 93 4.67 7.00 -1.02
CA LEU A 93 4.23 7.70 0.16
C LEU A 93 5.39 8.50 0.75
N LYS A 94 5.23 9.82 0.81
CA LYS A 94 6.15 10.67 1.56
C LYS A 94 5.77 10.62 3.02
N LEU A 95 6.74 10.34 3.87
CA LEU A 95 6.54 10.18 5.31
C LEU A 95 7.19 11.33 6.08
N ASP A 96 6.58 11.68 7.21
CA ASP A 96 7.19 12.43 8.31
C ASP A 96 6.99 11.61 9.58
N ASN A 97 8.04 10.91 9.99
CA ASN A 97 7.99 9.91 11.06
C ASN A 97 6.88 8.88 10.82
N THR A 98 5.84 8.89 11.65
CA THR A 98 4.69 7.99 11.58
C THR A 98 3.52 8.56 10.79
N ARG A 99 3.69 9.68 10.08
CA ARG A 99 2.63 10.32 9.31
C ARG A 99 2.89 10.24 7.81
N VAL A 100 1.88 9.81 7.05
CA VAL A 100 1.86 9.98 5.59
C VAL A 100 1.51 11.43 5.25
N LEU A 101 2.41 12.13 4.56
CA LEU A 101 2.21 13.51 4.12
C LEU A 101 1.52 13.60 2.76
N SER A 102 1.89 12.72 1.83
CA SER A 102 1.36 12.71 0.48
C SER A 102 1.55 11.35 -0.19
N GLU A 103 0.68 11.04 -1.14
CA GLU A 103 0.77 9.89 -2.04
C GLU A 103 0.94 10.36 -3.48
N GLU A 104 1.93 9.80 -4.18
CA GLU A 104 2.06 9.90 -5.64
C GLU A 104 1.89 8.51 -6.26
N LYS A 105 1.25 8.43 -7.43
CA LYS A 105 1.09 7.18 -8.17
C LYS A 105 2.08 7.13 -9.32
N ILE A 106 2.88 6.07 -9.34
CA ILE A 106 3.83 5.78 -10.42
C ILE A 106 3.24 4.62 -11.22
N GLU A 107 2.78 4.91 -12.42
CA GLU A 107 2.16 3.92 -13.29
C GLU A 107 3.16 2.82 -13.68
N VAL A 108 2.74 1.56 -13.48
CA VAL A 108 3.48 0.38 -13.96
C VAL A 108 2.71 -0.28 -15.10
N GLY A 109 1.38 -0.19 -15.10
CA GLY A 109 0.49 -0.73 -16.13
C GLY A 109 0.17 -2.22 -15.95
N GLU A 110 0.76 -2.87 -14.95
CA GLU A 110 0.51 -4.27 -14.59
C GLU A 110 0.36 -4.41 -13.08
N ARG A 111 -0.38 -5.43 -12.64
CA ARG A 111 -0.58 -5.73 -11.21
C ARG A 111 0.78 -5.86 -10.53
N VAL A 112 1.06 -5.04 -9.52
CA VAL A 112 2.34 -5.09 -8.81
C VAL A 112 2.26 -6.07 -7.65
N ARG A 113 3.11 -7.10 -7.66
CA ARG A 113 3.25 -8.09 -6.57
C ARG A 113 4.29 -7.66 -5.55
N ASP A 114 5.44 -7.19 -6.00
CA ASP A 114 6.54 -6.85 -5.11
C ASP A 114 7.33 -5.65 -5.62
N VAL A 115 7.99 -4.96 -4.71
CA VAL A 115 8.83 -3.81 -5.00
C VAL A 115 10.05 -3.82 -4.08
N LEU A 116 11.22 -3.50 -4.64
CA LEU A 116 12.48 -3.46 -3.91
C LEU A 116 13.36 -2.34 -4.48
N GLN A 117 14.09 -1.63 -3.61
CA GLN A 117 15.27 -0.89 -4.05
C GLN A 117 16.50 -1.79 -4.02
N ALA A 118 17.12 -2.01 -5.17
CA ALA A 118 18.32 -2.84 -5.29
C ALA A 118 19.61 -2.05 -4.90
N PRO A 119 20.74 -2.74 -4.63
CA PRO A 119 22.00 -2.09 -4.28
C PRO A 119 22.57 -1.15 -5.35
N ASP A 120 22.16 -1.32 -6.61
CA ASP A 120 22.52 -0.41 -7.71
C ASP A 120 21.74 0.92 -7.65
N GLY A 121 20.83 1.08 -6.68
CA GLY A 121 20.05 2.28 -6.45
C GLY A 121 18.71 2.31 -7.19
N PHE A 122 18.47 1.41 -8.14
CA PHE A 122 17.21 1.38 -8.90
C PHE A 122 16.10 0.67 -8.13
N VAL A 123 14.86 1.01 -8.47
CA VAL A 123 13.67 0.31 -7.99
C VAL A 123 13.30 -0.78 -8.98
N TYR A 124 13.13 -1.99 -8.46
CA TYR A 124 12.69 -3.16 -9.19
C TYR A 124 11.29 -3.56 -8.76
N VAL A 125 10.50 -4.05 -9.71
CA VAL A 125 9.10 -4.40 -9.53
C VAL A 125 8.85 -5.81 -10.08
N LEU A 126 8.15 -6.64 -9.33
CA LEU A 126 7.60 -7.92 -9.82
C LEU A 126 6.12 -7.77 -10.16
N THR A 127 5.70 -8.27 -11.32
CA THR A 127 4.29 -8.23 -11.74
C THR A 127 3.54 -9.54 -11.48
N ASP A 128 2.26 -9.43 -11.11
CA ASP A 128 1.36 -10.53 -10.75
C ASP A 128 0.51 -10.95 -11.96
N SER A 129 1.10 -11.74 -12.87
CA SER A 129 0.39 -12.29 -14.02
C SER A 129 0.95 -13.65 -14.44
N GLY A 130 0.25 -14.38 -15.32
CA GLY A 130 0.73 -15.65 -15.85
C GLY A 130 2.05 -15.55 -16.63
N ASN A 131 2.37 -14.37 -17.16
CA ASN A 131 3.67 -14.04 -17.75
C ASN A 131 4.31 -12.90 -16.96
N GLY A 132 4.46 -13.11 -15.65
CA GLY A 132 5.01 -12.11 -14.72
C GLY A 132 6.40 -11.63 -15.12
N LYS A 133 6.67 -10.37 -14.84
CA LYS A 133 7.90 -9.69 -15.26
C LYS A 133 8.68 -9.17 -14.06
N LEU A 134 9.99 -9.17 -14.19
CA LEU A 134 10.88 -8.33 -13.39
C LEU A 134 11.14 -7.04 -14.18
N LEU A 135 10.64 -5.92 -13.67
CA LEU A 135 10.79 -4.61 -14.28
C LEU A 135 11.80 -3.79 -13.48
N LYS A 136 12.65 -3.04 -14.19
CA LYS A 136 13.53 -2.02 -13.62
C LYS A 136 12.94 -0.65 -13.93
N LEU A 137 12.62 0.14 -12.90
CA LEU A 137 12.11 1.49 -13.07
C LEU A 137 13.27 2.44 -13.36
N LEU A 138 13.24 3.07 -14.53
CA LEU A 138 14.20 4.10 -14.90
C LEU A 138 13.72 5.48 -14.40
N PRO A 139 14.66 6.38 -14.07
CA PRO A 139 14.35 7.78 -13.84
C PRO A 139 13.70 8.41 -15.08
N GLN A 140 12.79 9.36 -14.86
CA GLN A 140 12.31 10.27 -15.90
C GLN A 140 13.05 11.59 -15.79
#